data_AF-A0A662I0B3-F1
#
_entry.id   AF-A0A662I0B3-F1
#
_cell.length_a   1.000
_cell.length_b   1.000
_cell.length_c   1.000
_cell.angle_alpha   90.00
_cell.angle_beta   90.00
_cell.angle_gamma   90.00
#
_symmetry.space_group_name_H-M   'P 1'
#
loop_
_entity.id
_entity.type
_entity.pdbx_description
1 polymer ?
#
loop_
_entity_poly.entity_id
_entity_poly.type
_entity_poly.pdbx_seq_one_letter_code
_entity_poly.pdbx_strand_id
1 'polypeptide(L)'
;MDDSWISIYEDLKERLKIGERHILKMSKLEQQYFLMQTDVFREKFLYSVVSTEAVKEAEEWVKYLLLKVDEVKEELKLEGVTFTRELRSFIEDPLEHLKKKIFVYTFDLFAGNLTLEEFIAKASAAIRTSLRTNMRTIYQTWVFLSLIEYLAKEGRIVYPEHGYLYLERNARQKIRIIPPNCIVETRSGGRLSFFIEAPRPIAWEDSGDLKKIWKLYVCLRPDFMVYGGSVMNILDLDKMPPVKKPDVIIECKELKDWYKRSRDLRGWWAKAMSAEEWRFLWLKGLLEGLGEAMGLKKIVDETKSETRKGWRVKEYRLVQLYKNFYNPDEMILVTRTKVPPNIKSEIEEMGLIVFENIGFSSEKLAEVSELLMKYSKAEKEDFFAEVKKLTGIKASYTELSKALLELVRRHKEELVELLAKQTF
;
A
#
# COMPACT_ATOMS: atom_id res chain seq x y z
N MET A 1 26.67 -36.03 8.46
CA MET A 1 25.32 -35.93 7.85
C MET A 1 25.18 -34.51 7.40
N ASP A 2 24.90 -34.31 6.11
CA ASP A 2 24.84 -33.00 5.51
C ASP A 2 23.68 -32.22 6.15
N ASP A 3 23.96 -31.06 6.76
CA ASP A 3 23.00 -30.28 7.56
C ASP A 3 22.04 -29.45 6.67
N SER A 4 21.70 -30.03 5.52
CA SER A 4 20.88 -29.46 4.47
C SER A 4 19.40 -29.71 4.73
N TRP A 5 18.54 -28.81 4.25
CA TRP A 5 17.10 -29.04 4.26
C TRP A 5 16.70 -30.30 3.45
N ILE A 6 17.52 -30.73 2.48
CA ILE A 6 17.30 -31.94 1.68
C ILE A 6 17.42 -33.19 2.54
N SER A 7 18.39 -33.26 3.45
CA SER A 7 18.56 -34.44 4.30
C SER A 7 17.37 -34.61 5.26
N ILE A 8 16.80 -33.50 5.73
CA ILE A 8 15.55 -33.53 6.53
C ILE A 8 14.37 -34.01 5.69
N TYR A 9 14.27 -33.59 4.43
CA TYR A 9 13.23 -34.08 3.52
C TYR A 9 13.33 -35.60 3.29
N GLU A 10 14.53 -36.11 3.03
CA GLU A 10 14.78 -37.53 2.81
C GLU A 10 14.49 -38.36 4.07
N ASP A 11 14.97 -37.92 5.24
CA ASP A 11 14.73 -38.58 6.52
C ASP A 11 13.23 -38.62 6.86
N LEU A 12 12.50 -37.51 6.68
CA LEU A 12 11.07 -37.47 6.89
C LEU A 12 10.33 -38.39 5.91
N LYS A 13 10.74 -38.42 4.63
CA LYS A 13 10.12 -39.28 3.63
C LYS A 13 10.29 -40.76 3.96
N GLU A 14 11.48 -41.16 4.38
CA GLU A 14 11.82 -42.54 4.75
C GLU A 14 11.11 -42.97 6.05
N ARG A 15 11.24 -42.18 7.11
CA ARG A 15 10.70 -42.52 8.44
C ARG A 15 9.18 -42.54 8.47
N LEU A 16 8.54 -41.57 7.82
CA LEU A 16 7.10 -41.39 7.88
C LEU A 16 6.38 -42.03 6.68
N LYS A 17 7.13 -42.68 5.77
CA LYS A 17 6.62 -43.34 4.56
C LYS A 17 5.67 -42.42 3.78
N ILE A 18 6.11 -41.19 3.60
CA ILE A 18 5.32 -40.13 2.98
C ILE A 18 5.04 -40.52 1.51
N GLY A 19 3.75 -40.64 1.18
CA GLY A 19 3.25 -41.22 -0.08
C GLY A 19 2.59 -42.60 0.07
N GLU A 20 2.88 -43.35 1.14
CA GLU A 20 2.25 -44.65 1.45
C GLU A 20 1.18 -44.55 2.55
N ARG A 21 1.29 -43.56 3.45
CA ARG A 21 0.35 -43.31 4.55
C ARG A 21 -0.07 -41.85 4.61
N HIS A 22 -1.37 -41.61 4.83
CA HIS A 22 -1.89 -40.26 5.04
C HIS A 22 -1.39 -39.69 6.37
N ILE A 23 -0.98 -38.42 6.42
CA ILE A 23 -0.44 -37.74 7.61
C ILE A 23 -1.38 -37.86 8.83
N LEU A 24 -2.70 -37.91 8.57
CA LEU A 24 -3.73 -38.11 9.61
C LEU A 24 -3.70 -39.50 10.30
N LYS A 25 -2.96 -40.47 9.75
CA LYS A 25 -2.79 -41.82 10.35
C LYS A 25 -1.57 -41.90 11.28
N MET A 26 -0.81 -40.81 11.43
CA MET A 26 0.33 -40.73 12.33
C MET A 26 -0.12 -40.75 13.79
N SER A 27 0.63 -41.44 14.64
CA SER A 27 0.55 -41.36 16.10
C SER A 27 0.86 -39.93 16.59
N LYS A 28 0.46 -39.60 17.82
CA LYS A 28 0.77 -38.29 18.42
C LYS A 28 2.28 -38.00 18.46
N LEU A 29 3.12 -39.02 18.70
CA LEU A 29 4.57 -38.90 18.70
C LEU A 29 5.13 -38.60 17.30
N GLU A 30 4.63 -39.29 16.27
CA GLU A 30 5.00 -39.03 14.88
C GLU A 30 4.56 -37.64 14.42
N GLN A 31 3.36 -37.18 14.84
CA GLN A 31 2.88 -35.82 14.54
C GLN A 31 3.76 -34.75 15.18
N GLN A 32 4.14 -34.91 16.45
CA GLN A 32 5.04 -33.99 17.14
C GLN A 32 6.41 -33.94 16.47
N TYR A 33 6.97 -35.11 16.13
CA TYR A 33 8.23 -35.20 15.42
C TYR A 33 8.15 -34.53 14.04
N PHE A 34 7.09 -34.78 13.28
CA PHE A 34 6.86 -34.16 11.97
C PHE A 34 6.76 -32.64 12.08
N LEU A 35 6.00 -32.10 13.02
CA LEU A 35 5.89 -30.65 13.22
C LEU A 35 7.23 -30.01 13.58
N MET A 36 8.02 -30.64 14.45
CA MET A 36 9.35 -30.17 14.82
C MET A 36 10.31 -30.17 13.63
N GLN A 37 10.38 -31.29 12.89
CA GLN A 37 11.29 -31.41 11.75
C GLN A 37 10.88 -30.52 10.57
N THR A 38 9.58 -30.37 10.31
CA THR A 38 9.10 -29.46 9.26
C THR A 38 9.36 -28.00 9.60
N ASP A 39 9.50 -27.65 10.87
CA ASP A 39 9.93 -26.32 11.29
C ASP A 39 11.41 -26.06 10.96
N VAL A 40 12.30 -26.98 11.34
CA VAL A 40 13.73 -26.94 11.01
C VAL A 40 13.96 -26.97 9.49
N PHE A 41 13.20 -27.82 8.78
CA PHE A 41 13.19 -27.89 7.32
C PHE A 41 12.88 -26.53 6.68
N ARG A 42 11.80 -25.88 7.14
CA ARG A 42 11.36 -24.58 6.59
C ARG A 42 12.40 -23.49 6.82
N GLU A 43 13.02 -23.49 7.99
CA GLU A 43 14.07 -22.52 8.32
C GLU A 43 15.33 -22.73 7.46
N LYS A 44 15.82 -23.97 7.36
CA LYS A 44 16.99 -24.28 6.52
C LYS A 44 16.71 -24.04 5.03
N PHE A 45 15.52 -24.39 4.56
CA PHE A 45 15.11 -24.08 3.19
C PHE A 45 15.07 -22.57 2.97
N LEU A 46 14.52 -21.80 3.90
CA LEU A 46 14.51 -20.34 3.83
C LEU A 46 15.92 -19.77 3.68
N TYR A 47 16.87 -20.19 4.51
CA TYR A 47 18.26 -19.72 4.43
C TYR A 47 18.98 -20.16 3.14
N SER A 48 18.50 -21.22 2.48
CA SER A 48 18.98 -21.59 1.14
C SER A 48 18.43 -20.68 0.03
N VAL A 49 17.29 -20.01 0.26
CA VAL A 49 16.61 -19.14 -0.70
C VAL A 49 17.02 -17.68 -0.56
N VAL A 50 17.14 -17.22 0.68
CA VAL A 50 17.59 -15.87 1.07
C VAL A 50 18.71 -16.01 2.09
N SER A 51 19.77 -15.20 1.97
CA SER A 51 20.89 -15.31 2.89
C SER A 51 20.52 -14.86 4.30
N THR A 52 21.28 -15.32 5.30
CA THR A 52 21.11 -14.90 6.69
C THR A 52 21.26 -13.38 6.85
N GLU A 53 22.11 -12.75 6.05
CA GLU A 53 22.30 -11.29 6.02
C GLU A 53 21.04 -10.57 5.55
N ALA A 54 20.27 -11.14 4.62
CA ALA A 54 19.03 -10.54 4.14
C ALA A 54 17.94 -10.54 5.23
N VAL A 55 17.91 -11.58 6.07
CA VAL A 55 17.00 -11.63 7.24
C VAL A 55 17.44 -10.63 8.30
N LYS A 56 18.75 -10.55 8.59
CA LYS A 56 19.31 -9.55 9.51
C LYS A 56 19.07 -8.11 9.04
N GLU A 57 19.21 -7.84 7.74
CA GLU A 57 18.87 -6.53 7.17
C GLU A 57 17.38 -6.21 7.39
N ALA A 58 16.48 -7.20 7.27
CA ALA A 58 15.07 -7.00 7.55
C ALA A 58 14.80 -6.67 9.03
N GLU A 59 15.43 -7.39 9.96
CA GLU A 59 15.36 -7.09 11.39
C GLU A 59 15.88 -5.68 11.71
N GLU A 60 16.94 -5.24 11.03
CA GLU A 60 17.47 -3.88 11.18
C GLU A 60 16.49 -2.81 10.68
N TRP A 61 15.86 -3.04 9.52
CA TRP A 61 14.84 -2.12 8.99
C TRP A 61 13.60 -2.05 9.89
N VAL A 62 13.20 -3.18 10.48
CA VAL A 62 12.14 -3.23 11.49
C VAL A 62 12.50 -2.35 12.69
N LYS A 63 13.75 -2.42 13.18
CA LYS A 63 14.20 -1.56 14.29
C LYS A 63 14.12 -0.08 13.93
N TYR A 64 14.58 0.32 12.75
CA TYR A 64 14.46 1.72 12.30
C TYR A 64 13.00 2.19 12.23
N LEU A 65 12.09 1.35 11.76
CA LEU A 65 10.67 1.68 11.71
C LEU A 65 10.08 1.82 13.12
N LEU A 66 10.34 0.87 14.02
CA LEU A 66 9.80 0.92 15.39
C LEU A 66 10.31 2.13 16.16
N LEU A 67 11.60 2.45 16.04
CA LEU A 67 12.17 3.68 16.62
C LEU A 67 11.45 4.92 16.09
N LYS A 68 11.26 5.03 14.77
CA LYS A 68 10.55 6.16 14.17
C LYS A 68 9.08 6.21 14.61
N VAL A 69 8.42 5.07 14.80
CA VAL A 69 7.04 5.02 15.29
C VAL A 69 6.96 5.60 16.70
N ASP A 70 7.89 5.25 17.58
CA ASP A 70 7.93 5.76 18.95
C ASP A 70 8.23 7.26 18.96
N GLU A 71 9.23 7.73 18.19
CA GLU A 71 9.54 9.16 18.02
C GLU A 71 8.32 9.96 17.55
N VAL A 72 7.62 9.51 16.49
CA VAL A 72 6.44 10.20 15.97
C VAL A 72 5.28 10.18 16.96
N LYS A 73 5.08 9.07 17.70
CA LYS A 73 4.04 9.00 18.72
C LYS A 73 4.27 10.00 19.84
N GLU A 74 5.51 10.16 20.29
CA GLU A 74 5.88 11.12 21.33
C GLU A 74 5.74 12.55 20.83
N GLU A 75 6.38 12.89 19.70
CA GLU A 75 6.42 14.25 19.15
C GLU A 75 5.02 14.76 18.78
N LEU A 76 4.21 13.91 18.13
CA LEU A 76 2.88 14.27 17.64
C LEU A 76 1.76 13.90 18.62
N LYS A 77 2.09 13.39 19.81
CA LYS A 77 1.17 12.97 20.87
C LYS A 77 0.08 12.02 20.35
N LEU A 78 0.49 11.02 19.58
CA LEU A 78 -0.41 10.01 19.03
C LEU A 78 -0.66 8.90 20.05
N GLU A 79 -1.91 8.46 20.14
CA GLU A 79 -2.30 7.29 20.94
C GLU A 79 -1.71 6.00 20.36
N GLY A 80 -1.54 5.93 19.04
CA GLY A 80 -0.90 4.78 18.40
C GLY A 80 -0.84 4.84 16.88
N VAL A 81 -0.04 3.94 16.32
CA VAL A 81 0.10 3.71 14.88
C VAL A 81 -0.31 2.27 14.59
N THR A 82 -1.10 2.07 13.53
CA THR A 82 -1.61 0.74 13.16
C THR A 82 -1.03 0.25 11.84
N PHE A 83 -0.72 -1.05 11.81
CA PHE A 83 -0.15 -1.76 10.65
C PHE A 83 -1.03 -2.92 10.19
N THR A 84 -0.85 -3.32 8.92
CA THR A 84 -1.47 -4.52 8.34
C THR A 84 -1.19 -5.73 9.17
N ARG A 85 -2.12 -6.69 9.21
CA ARG A 85 -1.88 -7.98 9.85
C ARG A 85 -0.61 -8.64 9.30
N GLU A 86 -0.39 -8.49 8.00
CA GLU A 86 0.78 -8.99 7.29
C GLU A 86 2.07 -8.30 7.77
N LEU A 87 2.13 -6.97 7.70
CA LEU A 87 3.28 -6.18 8.12
C LEU A 87 3.53 -6.32 9.63
N ARG A 88 2.49 -6.34 10.46
CA ARG A 88 2.59 -6.56 11.91
C ARG A 88 3.26 -7.89 12.20
N SER A 89 2.81 -8.97 11.55
CA SER A 89 3.45 -10.27 11.72
C SER A 89 4.92 -10.27 11.28
N PHE A 90 5.28 -9.46 10.28
CA PHE A 90 6.67 -9.34 9.82
C PHE A 90 7.53 -8.49 10.76
N ILE A 91 6.96 -7.42 11.33
CA ILE A 91 7.60 -6.56 12.34
C ILE A 91 7.86 -7.34 13.64
N GLU A 92 6.94 -8.22 14.04
CA GLU A 92 7.12 -9.05 15.26
C GLU A 92 8.29 -10.01 15.12
N ASP A 93 8.37 -10.73 14.00
CA ASP A 93 9.45 -11.68 13.70
C ASP A 93 9.54 -11.92 12.18
N PRO A 94 10.53 -11.32 11.49
CA PRO A 94 10.70 -11.50 10.05
C PRO A 94 10.92 -12.96 9.64
N LEU A 95 11.69 -13.73 10.42
CA LEU A 95 12.01 -15.12 10.11
C LEU A 95 10.77 -16.00 10.22
N GLU A 96 10.05 -15.92 11.34
CA GLU A 96 8.83 -16.68 11.55
C GLU A 96 7.72 -16.28 10.57
N HIS A 97 7.62 -15.00 10.22
CA HIS A 97 6.71 -14.56 9.17
C HIS A 97 7.01 -15.24 7.83
N LEU A 98 8.28 -15.30 7.42
CA LEU A 98 8.68 -15.94 6.18
C LEU A 98 8.48 -17.46 6.23
N LYS A 99 8.74 -18.13 7.36
CA LYS A 99 8.43 -19.55 7.58
C LYS A 99 6.92 -19.83 7.43
N LYS A 100 6.04 -18.93 7.92
CA LYS A 100 4.58 -19.04 7.74
C LYS A 100 4.17 -18.99 6.26
N LYS A 101 4.87 -18.23 5.41
CA LYS A 101 4.55 -18.13 3.97
C LYS A 101 4.75 -19.42 3.20
N ILE A 102 5.61 -20.31 3.69
CA ILE A 102 5.89 -21.60 3.06
C ILE A 102 5.25 -22.78 3.78
N PHE A 103 4.48 -22.52 4.84
CA PHE A 103 3.81 -23.56 5.62
C PHE A 103 2.97 -24.46 4.72
N VAL A 104 2.02 -23.90 3.97
CA VAL A 104 1.13 -24.69 3.09
C VAL A 104 1.91 -25.49 2.05
N TYR A 105 2.89 -24.86 1.36
CA TYR A 105 3.71 -25.57 0.37
C TYR A 105 4.50 -26.74 0.98
N THR A 106 4.95 -26.59 2.23
CA THR A 106 5.68 -27.66 2.95
C THR A 106 4.76 -28.85 3.21
N PHE A 107 3.53 -28.60 3.68
CA PHE A 107 2.55 -29.66 3.88
C PHE A 107 2.12 -30.30 2.57
N ASP A 108 1.95 -29.53 1.49
CA ASP A 108 1.62 -30.07 0.18
C ASP A 108 2.74 -30.95 -0.40
N LEU A 109 4.00 -30.57 -0.20
CA LEU A 109 5.17 -31.40 -0.55
C LEU A 109 5.11 -32.75 0.18
N PHE A 110 4.91 -32.71 1.50
CA PHE A 110 4.86 -33.91 2.33
C PHE A 110 3.51 -34.66 2.26
N ALA A 111 2.50 -34.13 1.60
CA ALA A 111 1.28 -34.85 1.25
C ALA A 111 1.39 -35.53 -0.13
N GLY A 112 2.43 -35.22 -0.91
CA GLY A 112 2.57 -35.67 -2.30
C GLY A 112 1.76 -34.86 -3.31
N ASN A 113 1.19 -33.72 -2.88
CA ASN A 113 0.45 -32.79 -3.74
C ASN A 113 1.38 -31.89 -4.57
N LEU A 114 2.63 -31.73 -4.14
CA LEU A 114 3.68 -31.03 -4.87
C LEU A 114 4.91 -31.91 -5.01
N THR A 115 5.51 -31.89 -6.18
CA THR A 115 6.87 -32.42 -6.39
C THR A 115 7.91 -31.53 -5.70
N LEU A 116 9.11 -32.08 -5.49
CA LEU A 116 10.22 -31.32 -4.91
C LEU A 116 10.60 -30.10 -5.77
N GLU A 117 10.61 -30.25 -7.09
CA GLU A 117 10.91 -29.16 -8.03
C GLU A 117 9.86 -28.04 -7.95
N GLU A 118 8.57 -28.40 -7.92
CA GLU A 118 7.49 -27.43 -7.78
C GLU A 118 7.52 -26.72 -6.43
N PHE A 119 7.84 -27.45 -5.35
CA PHE A 119 8.04 -26.86 -4.03
C PHE A 119 9.17 -25.83 -4.07
N ILE A 120 10.36 -26.19 -4.59
CA ILE A 120 11.49 -25.28 -4.68
C ILE A 120 11.08 -24.01 -5.43
N ALA A 121 10.41 -24.14 -6.58
CA ALA A 121 9.99 -23.00 -7.39
C ALA A 121 8.95 -22.10 -6.66
N LYS A 122 7.85 -22.69 -6.18
CA LYS A 122 6.74 -21.94 -5.54
C LYS A 122 7.14 -21.34 -4.20
N ALA A 123 7.75 -22.13 -3.32
CA ALA A 123 8.17 -21.69 -1.99
C ALA A 123 9.26 -20.61 -2.08
N SER A 124 10.25 -20.77 -2.97
CA SER A 124 11.29 -19.74 -3.18
C SER A 124 10.69 -18.41 -3.65
N ALA A 125 9.74 -18.46 -4.58
CA ALA A 125 9.06 -17.27 -5.08
C ALA A 125 8.24 -16.57 -3.98
N ALA A 126 7.56 -17.35 -3.13
CA ALA A 126 6.80 -16.84 -2.00
C ALA A 126 7.69 -16.12 -0.97
N ILE A 127 8.83 -16.71 -0.59
CA ILE A 127 9.79 -16.10 0.35
C ILE A 127 10.33 -14.78 -0.22
N ARG A 128 10.88 -14.81 -1.44
CA ARG A 128 11.47 -13.60 -2.06
C ARG A 128 10.46 -12.48 -2.24
N THR A 129 9.22 -12.82 -2.60
CA THR A 129 8.15 -11.84 -2.77
C THR A 129 7.69 -11.27 -1.44
N SER A 130 7.55 -12.10 -0.40
CA SER A 130 7.16 -11.65 0.93
C SER A 130 8.22 -10.74 1.54
N LEU A 131 9.49 -11.16 1.53
CA LEU A 131 10.60 -10.35 2.03
C LEU A 131 10.66 -9.00 1.32
N ARG A 132 10.68 -8.99 -0.01
CA ARG A 132 10.75 -7.75 -0.80
C ARG A 132 9.56 -6.82 -0.55
N THR A 133 8.34 -7.36 -0.50
CA THR A 133 7.13 -6.56 -0.28
C THR A 133 7.15 -5.92 1.10
N ASN A 134 7.44 -6.69 2.16
CA ASN A 134 7.50 -6.17 3.52
C ASN A 134 8.61 -5.13 3.68
N MET A 135 9.81 -5.37 3.11
CA MET A 135 10.91 -4.39 3.12
C MET A 135 10.52 -3.07 2.45
N ARG A 136 9.86 -3.14 1.28
CA ARG A 136 9.29 -1.95 0.63
C ARG A 136 8.32 -1.22 1.53
N THR A 137 7.37 -1.92 2.13
CA THR A 137 6.36 -1.33 3.00
C THR A 137 6.99 -0.71 4.24
N ILE A 138 8.02 -1.33 4.83
CA ILE A 138 8.78 -0.76 5.95
C ILE A 138 9.39 0.58 5.55
N TYR A 139 10.11 0.61 4.43
CA TYR A 139 10.79 1.83 3.99
C TYR A 139 9.80 2.95 3.65
N GLN A 140 8.73 2.65 2.92
CA GLN A 140 7.66 3.60 2.62
C GLN A 140 7.02 4.14 3.90
N THR A 141 6.69 3.25 4.84
CA THR A 141 6.09 3.66 6.11
C THR A 141 7.04 4.57 6.89
N TRP A 142 8.32 4.22 6.97
CA TRP A 142 9.32 5.04 7.63
C TRP A 142 9.44 6.42 6.98
N VAL A 143 9.51 6.51 5.64
CA VAL A 143 9.54 7.80 4.92
C VAL A 143 8.29 8.63 5.24
N PHE A 144 7.11 8.01 5.18
CA PHE A 144 5.85 8.69 5.50
C PHE A 144 5.84 9.26 6.91
N LEU A 145 6.25 8.46 7.91
CA LEU A 145 6.32 8.89 9.31
C LEU A 145 7.31 10.05 9.50
N SER A 146 8.49 9.96 8.90
CA SER A 146 9.47 11.06 8.92
C SER A 146 8.92 12.33 8.25
N LEU A 147 8.23 12.23 7.12
CA LEU A 147 7.64 13.41 6.47
C LEU A 147 6.59 14.09 7.36
N ILE A 148 5.66 13.32 7.94
CA ILE A 148 4.61 13.91 8.77
C ILE A 148 5.16 14.49 10.08
N GLU A 149 6.19 13.89 10.67
CA GLU A 149 6.90 14.42 11.84
C GLU A 149 7.46 15.81 11.55
N TYR A 150 8.17 15.99 10.42
CA TYR A 150 8.69 17.30 10.02
C TYR A 150 7.60 18.31 9.69
N LEU A 151 6.56 17.88 8.98
CA LEU A 151 5.46 18.77 8.57
C LEU A 151 4.60 19.22 9.76
N ALA A 152 4.40 18.35 10.73
CA ALA A 152 3.62 18.60 11.93
C ALA A 152 4.50 19.15 13.07
N LYS A 153 5.79 19.42 12.84
CA LYS A 153 6.67 20.08 13.79
C LYS A 153 6.10 21.47 14.10
N GLU A 154 5.73 21.71 15.36
CA GLU A 154 4.98 22.90 15.80
C GLU A 154 3.57 23.05 15.17
N GLY A 155 3.09 22.01 14.48
CA GLY A 155 1.75 21.86 13.95
C GLY A 155 1.00 20.75 14.69
N ARG A 156 0.18 19.97 13.98
CA ARG A 156 -0.47 18.76 14.51
C ARG A 156 -1.07 17.88 13.43
N ILE A 157 -1.38 16.63 13.77
CA ILE A 157 -2.30 15.79 13.00
C ILE A 157 -3.74 16.20 13.35
N VAL A 158 -4.52 16.64 12.36
CA VAL A 158 -5.94 17.01 12.55
C VAL A 158 -6.90 15.90 12.12
N TYR A 159 -6.42 14.95 11.33
CA TYR A 159 -7.14 13.71 11.02
C TYR A 159 -6.16 12.53 11.00
N PRO A 160 -6.50 11.39 11.60
CA PRO A 160 -7.73 11.13 12.37
C PRO A 160 -7.78 11.86 13.71
N GLU A 161 -8.96 12.35 14.12
CA GLU A 161 -9.14 13.18 15.33
C GLU A 161 -8.86 12.44 16.66
N HIS A 162 -9.00 11.12 16.67
CA HIS A 162 -8.89 10.27 17.87
C HIS A 162 -7.43 9.87 18.20
N GLY A 163 -6.42 10.53 17.62
CA GLY A 163 -5.00 10.31 17.95
C GLY A 163 -4.35 9.04 17.38
N TYR A 164 -5.10 8.11 16.77
CA TYR A 164 -4.54 6.97 16.04
C TYR A 164 -4.24 7.28 14.56
N LEU A 165 -3.05 6.90 14.09
CA LEU A 165 -2.66 6.94 12.69
C LEU A 165 -2.87 5.57 12.03
N TYR A 166 -3.67 5.54 10.95
CA TYR A 166 -3.91 4.33 10.16
C TYR A 166 -3.04 4.33 8.91
N LEU A 167 -2.00 3.51 8.93
CA LEU A 167 -1.16 3.26 7.76
C LEU A 167 -1.87 2.34 6.75
N GLU A 168 -2.93 1.68 7.20
CA GLU A 168 -3.85 0.93 6.36
C GLU A 168 -5.15 1.65 6.08
N ARG A 169 -5.73 1.29 4.93
CA ARG A 169 -7.13 1.55 4.63
C ARG A 169 -7.97 0.32 4.99
N ASN A 170 -7.97 -0.08 6.28
CA ASN A 170 -8.80 -1.18 6.77
C ASN A 170 -10.27 -0.74 6.86
N ALA A 171 -11.13 -1.33 6.03
CA ALA A 171 -12.58 -1.51 6.21
C ALA A 171 -13.42 -0.35 6.80
N ARG A 172 -13.03 0.93 6.62
CA ARG A 172 -13.84 2.09 7.01
C ARG A 172 -14.79 2.57 5.92
N GLN A 173 -15.27 1.70 5.02
CA GLN A 173 -15.96 2.14 3.81
C GLN A 173 -17.32 1.49 3.59
N LYS A 174 -18.32 2.03 4.29
CA LYS A 174 -19.73 1.88 3.92
C LYS A 174 -20.25 3.00 3.01
N ILE A 175 -19.39 3.95 2.57
CA ILE A 175 -19.85 5.28 2.08
C ILE A 175 -19.25 5.74 0.74
N ARG A 176 -18.60 4.88 -0.06
CA ARG A 176 -18.08 5.27 -1.40
C ARG A 176 -17.16 6.50 -1.41
N ILE A 177 -16.28 6.62 -0.42
CA ILE A 177 -15.26 7.66 -0.36
C ILE A 177 -13.86 7.06 -0.27
N ILE A 178 -12.85 7.78 -0.72
CA ILE A 178 -11.44 7.50 -0.39
C ILE A 178 -10.99 8.60 0.58
N PRO A 179 -10.96 8.35 1.90
CA PRO A 179 -10.48 9.32 2.88
C PRO A 179 -8.95 9.30 2.97
N PRO A 180 -8.35 10.39 3.48
CA PRO A 180 -6.91 10.47 3.69
C PRO A 180 -6.49 9.48 4.78
N ASN A 181 -5.22 9.06 4.76
CA ASN A 181 -4.59 8.37 5.86
C ASN A 181 -4.32 9.32 7.02
N CYS A 182 -3.91 10.56 6.71
CA CYS A 182 -3.82 11.64 7.67
C CYS A 182 -4.01 13.01 7.01
N ILE A 183 -4.38 13.99 7.84
CA ILE A 183 -4.30 15.40 7.48
C ILE A 183 -3.38 16.07 8.50
N VAL A 184 -2.35 16.73 7.99
CA VAL A 184 -1.37 17.46 8.77
C VAL A 184 -1.67 18.95 8.69
N GLU A 185 -1.77 19.61 9.83
CA GLU A 185 -1.74 21.06 9.96
C GLU A 185 -0.31 21.48 10.26
N THR A 186 0.25 22.29 9.38
CA THR A 186 1.62 22.80 9.48
C THR A 186 1.68 24.00 10.41
N ARG A 187 2.89 24.41 10.83
CA ARG A 187 3.12 25.60 11.65
C ARG A 187 2.50 26.89 11.08
N SER A 188 2.40 27.02 9.75
CA SER A 188 1.79 28.19 9.09
C SER A 188 0.26 28.20 9.17
N GLY A 189 -0.37 27.16 9.72
CA GLY A 189 -1.82 26.93 9.71
C GLY A 189 -2.34 26.33 8.41
N GLY A 190 -1.48 26.13 7.40
CA GLY A 190 -1.83 25.43 6.17
C GLY A 190 -1.95 23.92 6.39
N ARG A 191 -2.82 23.25 5.63
CA ARG A 191 -3.04 21.81 5.73
C ARG A 191 -2.59 21.03 4.49
N LEU A 192 -2.21 19.77 4.73
CA LEU A 192 -1.89 18.77 3.71
C LEU A 192 -2.59 17.45 4.04
N SER A 193 -3.27 16.87 3.06
CA SER A 193 -3.94 15.57 3.15
C SER A 193 -3.12 14.49 2.44
N PHE A 194 -2.78 13.42 3.15
CA PHE A 194 -1.96 12.32 2.65
C PHE A 194 -2.80 11.08 2.37
N PHE A 195 -2.53 10.43 1.25
CA PHE A 195 -3.14 9.18 0.84
C PHE A 195 -2.05 8.18 0.46
N ILE A 196 -2.00 7.06 1.19
CA ILE A 196 -1.02 6.00 1.01
C ILE A 196 -1.59 4.94 0.07
N GLU A 197 -0.80 4.55 -0.93
CA GLU A 197 -1.12 3.51 -1.93
C GLU A 197 -2.51 3.68 -2.57
N ALA A 198 -2.93 4.92 -2.84
CA ALA A 198 -4.22 5.25 -3.45
C ALA A 198 -4.09 5.42 -4.98
N PRO A 199 -5.15 5.14 -5.77
CA PRO A 199 -6.43 4.56 -5.37
C PRO A 199 -6.39 3.03 -5.25
N ARG A 200 -6.82 2.50 -4.11
CA ARG A 200 -7.24 1.09 -3.96
C ARG A 200 -8.77 1.00 -3.82
N PRO A 201 -9.42 0.03 -4.48
CA PRO A 201 -10.81 -0.29 -4.21
C PRO A 201 -10.94 -0.90 -2.82
N ILE A 202 -11.89 -0.43 -2.01
CA ILE A 202 -12.26 -1.10 -0.75
C ILE A 202 -13.43 -2.02 -1.04
N ALA A 203 -13.36 -3.27 -0.57
CA ALA A 203 -14.37 -4.32 -0.66
C ALA A 203 -15.81 -3.87 -1.02
N TRP A 204 -16.39 -4.47 -2.07
CA TRP A 204 -17.72 -4.15 -2.57
C TRP A 204 -18.60 -5.40 -2.57
N GLU A 205 -19.83 -5.25 -2.07
CA GLU A 205 -20.75 -6.37 -1.84
C GLU A 205 -21.52 -6.78 -3.12
N ASP A 206 -21.67 -5.90 -4.14
CA ASP A 206 -22.55 -6.17 -5.29
C ASP A 206 -21.93 -5.99 -6.70
N SER A 207 -22.37 -6.84 -7.63
CA SER A 207 -21.88 -6.96 -9.01
C SER A 207 -22.15 -5.75 -9.92
N GLY A 208 -23.17 -4.94 -9.62
CA GLY A 208 -23.46 -3.70 -10.35
C GLY A 208 -22.44 -2.58 -10.10
N ASP A 209 -21.82 -2.59 -8.91
CA ASP A 209 -20.81 -1.60 -8.53
C ASP A 209 -19.44 -1.89 -9.18
N LEU A 210 -19.16 -3.15 -9.53
CA LEU A 210 -17.87 -3.59 -10.09
C LEU A 210 -17.48 -2.86 -11.39
N LYS A 211 -18.43 -2.63 -12.31
CA LYS A 211 -18.16 -1.90 -13.57
C LYS A 211 -17.73 -0.46 -13.32
N LYS A 212 -18.30 0.21 -12.31
CA LYS A 212 -18.00 1.63 -11.99
C LYS A 212 -16.65 1.78 -11.31
N ILE A 213 -16.32 0.87 -10.40
CA ILE A 213 -15.08 0.88 -9.63
C ILE A 213 -13.91 0.19 -10.35
N TRP A 214 -14.15 -0.47 -11.48
CA TRP A 214 -13.12 -1.16 -12.25
C TRP A 214 -11.92 -0.27 -12.55
N LYS A 215 -12.20 1.02 -12.83
CA LYS A 215 -11.19 2.06 -13.00
C LYS A 215 -10.19 2.10 -11.83
N LEU A 216 -10.63 1.90 -10.58
CA LEU A 216 -9.76 1.86 -9.38
C LEU A 216 -8.89 0.60 -9.31
N TYR A 217 -9.33 -0.53 -9.86
CA TYR A 217 -8.53 -1.77 -9.91
C TYR A 217 -7.39 -1.68 -10.93
N VAL A 218 -7.61 -0.98 -12.03
CA VAL A 218 -6.64 -0.85 -13.13
C VAL A 218 -5.78 0.41 -13.04
N CYS A 219 -6.12 1.34 -12.14
CA CYS A 219 -5.34 2.54 -11.94
C CYS A 219 -3.94 2.25 -11.43
N LEU A 220 -3.04 3.11 -11.87
CA LEU A 220 -1.70 3.26 -11.32
C LEU A 220 -1.79 3.57 -9.82
N ARG A 221 -0.82 3.12 -9.04
CA ARG A 221 -0.84 3.28 -7.57
C ARG A 221 0.47 3.90 -7.12
N PRO A 222 0.51 5.22 -7.01
CA PRO A 222 1.61 5.89 -6.38
C PRO A 222 1.72 5.52 -4.90
N ASP A 223 2.92 5.61 -4.35
CA ASP A 223 3.17 5.35 -2.93
C ASP A 223 2.44 6.37 -2.07
N PHE A 224 2.62 7.68 -2.33
CA PHE A 224 1.84 8.74 -1.69
C PHE A 224 1.23 9.71 -2.71
N MET A 225 -0.03 10.05 -2.50
CA MET A 225 -0.67 11.24 -3.09
C MET A 225 -0.89 12.28 -1.99
N VAL A 226 -0.49 13.52 -2.25
CA VAL A 226 -0.61 14.64 -1.31
C VAL A 226 -1.47 15.74 -1.93
N TYR A 227 -2.41 16.26 -1.14
CA TYR A 227 -3.31 17.33 -1.52
C TYR A 227 -3.20 18.50 -0.54
N GLY A 228 -3.24 19.73 -1.04
CA GLY A 228 -3.35 20.93 -0.23
C GLY A 228 -4.76 21.08 0.36
N GLY A 229 -4.84 21.41 1.65
CA GLY A 229 -6.08 21.58 2.42
C GLY A 229 -6.60 20.28 3.03
N SER A 230 -7.78 20.33 3.67
CA SER A 230 -8.46 19.15 4.23
C SER A 230 -9.30 18.42 3.18
N VAL A 231 -8.69 17.50 2.43
CA VAL A 231 -9.37 16.68 1.42
C VAL A 231 -9.85 15.38 2.03
N MET A 232 -11.14 15.31 2.37
CA MET A 232 -11.76 14.12 2.98
C MET A 232 -12.18 13.04 1.99
N ASN A 233 -12.21 13.36 0.69
CA ASN A 233 -12.54 12.40 -0.37
C ASN A 233 -11.85 12.78 -1.68
N ILE A 234 -11.01 11.89 -2.20
CA ILE A 234 -10.37 12.05 -3.51
C ILE A 234 -11.09 11.32 -4.64
N LEU A 235 -12.11 10.51 -4.35
CA LEU A 235 -12.79 9.71 -5.37
C LEU A 235 -13.56 10.61 -6.36
N ASP A 236 -13.38 10.34 -7.65
CA ASP A 236 -14.12 11.00 -8.75
C ASP A 236 -14.32 9.99 -9.89
N LEU A 237 -15.33 9.13 -9.77
CA LEU A 237 -15.54 7.99 -10.68
C LEU A 237 -15.91 8.38 -12.12
N ASP A 238 -16.36 9.62 -12.32
CA ASP A 238 -16.77 10.14 -13.62
C ASP A 238 -15.56 10.51 -14.48
N LYS A 239 -14.36 10.62 -13.89
CA LYS A 239 -13.11 10.95 -14.58
C LYS A 239 -12.22 9.72 -14.84
N MET A 240 -11.15 9.97 -15.62
CA MET A 240 -9.98 9.10 -15.74
C MET A 240 -8.74 9.99 -15.67
N PRO A 241 -7.92 9.89 -14.61
CA PRO A 241 -8.02 8.97 -13.48
C PRO A 241 -9.30 9.15 -12.64
N PRO A 242 -9.78 8.09 -11.94
CA PRO A 242 -11.00 8.10 -11.14
C PRO A 242 -10.82 8.76 -9.76
N VAL A 243 -9.89 9.73 -9.67
CA VAL A 243 -9.58 10.51 -8.48
C VAL A 243 -9.33 11.96 -8.87
N LYS A 244 -9.49 12.87 -7.92
CA LYS A 244 -9.09 14.27 -8.06
C LYS A 244 -7.59 14.35 -8.40
N LYS A 245 -7.21 15.38 -9.14
CA LYS A 245 -5.79 15.67 -9.41
C LYS A 245 -5.07 15.94 -8.07
N PRO A 246 -4.01 15.20 -7.71
CA PRO A 246 -3.17 15.50 -6.55
C PRO A 246 -2.29 16.73 -6.81
N ASP A 247 -1.96 17.48 -5.76
CA ASP A 247 -0.98 18.56 -5.85
C ASP A 247 0.44 17.95 -5.98
N VAL A 248 0.76 16.93 -5.19
CA VAL A 248 2.07 16.24 -5.24
C VAL A 248 1.91 14.71 -5.24
N ILE A 249 2.74 14.02 -6.03
CA ILE A 249 2.95 12.57 -5.92
C ILE A 249 4.36 12.29 -5.42
N ILE A 250 4.49 11.35 -4.48
CA ILE A 250 5.78 10.90 -3.95
C ILE A 250 5.92 9.39 -4.20
N GLU A 251 7.06 9.00 -4.73
CA GLU A 251 7.45 7.60 -4.95
C GLU A 251 8.69 7.25 -4.14
N CYS A 252 8.68 6.10 -3.48
CA CYS A 252 9.81 5.60 -2.71
C CYS A 252 10.51 4.45 -3.44
N LYS A 253 11.84 4.40 -3.37
CA LYS A 253 12.66 3.28 -3.87
C LYS A 253 13.67 2.84 -2.83
N GLU A 254 13.48 1.61 -2.36
CA GLU A 254 14.20 1.04 -1.22
C GLU A 254 15.47 0.26 -1.61
N LEU A 255 15.53 -0.29 -2.83
CA LEU A 255 16.62 -1.18 -3.25
C LEU A 255 17.69 -0.44 -4.05
N LYS A 256 18.94 -0.89 -3.99
CA LYS A 256 20.07 -0.25 -4.69
C LYS A 256 19.99 -0.37 -6.21
N ASP A 257 19.39 -1.44 -6.71
CA ASP A 257 19.34 -1.82 -8.12
C ASP A 257 17.97 -1.59 -8.77
N TRP A 258 17.08 -0.85 -8.10
CA TRP A 258 15.70 -0.64 -8.53
C TRP A 258 15.59 -0.14 -9.99
N TYR A 259 16.51 0.73 -10.42
CA TYR A 259 16.55 1.29 -11.78
C TYR A 259 16.87 0.26 -12.88
N LYS A 260 17.48 -0.88 -12.52
CA LYS A 260 17.78 -1.97 -13.48
C LYS A 260 16.56 -2.83 -13.75
N ARG A 261 15.54 -2.75 -12.88
CA ARG A 261 14.35 -3.60 -12.98
C ARG A 261 13.51 -3.20 -14.17
N SER A 262 12.88 -4.21 -14.75
CA SER A 262 11.85 -4.01 -15.76
C SER A 262 10.57 -4.65 -15.28
N ARG A 263 9.44 -4.02 -15.63
CA ARG A 263 8.11 -4.60 -15.47
C ARG A 263 7.54 -4.87 -16.85
N ASP A 264 6.91 -6.03 -16.99
CA ASP A 264 6.07 -6.32 -18.15
C ASP A 264 4.74 -5.61 -17.96
N LEU A 265 4.49 -4.57 -18.76
CA LEU A 265 3.18 -3.95 -18.82
C LEU A 265 2.28 -4.86 -19.65
N ARG A 266 1.52 -5.74 -18.97
CA ARG A 266 0.40 -6.46 -19.56
C ARG A 266 -0.88 -5.64 -19.34
N GLY A 267 -1.55 -5.26 -20.42
CA GLY A 267 -2.97 -4.87 -20.34
C GLY A 267 -3.32 -3.37 -20.28
N TRP A 268 -2.36 -2.43 -20.32
CA TRP A 268 -2.72 -1.00 -20.39
C TRP A 268 -3.37 -0.58 -21.73
N TRP A 269 -3.10 -1.35 -22.80
CA TRP A 269 -3.68 -1.16 -24.15
C TRP A 269 -4.54 -2.35 -24.61
N ALA A 270 -4.80 -3.33 -23.75
CA ALA A 270 -5.76 -4.37 -24.11
C ALA A 270 -7.13 -3.68 -24.21
N LYS A 271 -7.84 -3.89 -25.34
CA LYS A 271 -9.27 -3.52 -25.48
C LYS A 271 -9.97 -3.72 -24.15
N ALA A 272 -10.77 -2.74 -23.72
CA ALA A 272 -11.58 -2.85 -22.52
C ALA A 272 -12.28 -4.22 -22.51
N MET A 273 -11.84 -5.07 -21.60
CA MET A 273 -12.39 -6.41 -21.44
C MET A 273 -13.82 -6.23 -20.94
N SER A 274 -14.79 -6.88 -21.58
CA SER A 274 -16.17 -6.78 -21.12
C SER A 274 -16.28 -7.39 -19.70
N ALA A 275 -17.28 -6.95 -18.94
CA ALA A 275 -17.52 -7.52 -17.61
C ALA A 275 -17.80 -9.05 -17.67
N GLU A 276 -18.28 -9.55 -18.81
CA GLU A 276 -18.50 -10.97 -19.07
C GLU A 276 -17.17 -11.70 -19.33
N GLU A 277 -16.24 -11.10 -20.08
CA GLU A 277 -14.91 -11.66 -20.31
C GLU A 277 -14.07 -11.73 -19.02
N TRP A 278 -14.18 -10.72 -18.14
CA TRP A 278 -13.53 -10.77 -16.84
C TRP A 278 -14.22 -11.73 -15.87
N ARG A 279 -15.57 -11.74 -15.82
CA ARG A 279 -16.32 -12.73 -15.03
C ARG A 279 -16.01 -14.14 -15.50
N PHE A 280 -15.78 -14.35 -16.80
CA PHE A 280 -15.32 -15.61 -17.36
C PHE A 280 -13.89 -15.95 -16.92
N LEU A 281 -12.93 -15.01 -16.98
CA LEU A 281 -11.55 -15.26 -16.50
C LEU A 281 -11.46 -15.45 -14.99
N TRP A 282 -12.28 -14.74 -14.21
CA TRP A 282 -12.36 -14.86 -12.77
C TRP A 282 -13.09 -16.14 -12.35
N LEU A 283 -14.25 -16.47 -12.96
CA LEU A 283 -14.91 -17.76 -12.77
C LEU A 283 -14.02 -18.91 -13.23
N LYS A 284 -13.29 -18.76 -14.34
CA LYS A 284 -12.31 -19.72 -14.81
C LYS A 284 -11.16 -19.88 -13.83
N GLY A 285 -10.58 -18.79 -13.32
CA GLY A 285 -9.56 -18.86 -12.27
C GLY A 285 -10.07 -19.42 -10.94
N LEU A 286 -11.35 -19.21 -10.62
CA LEU A 286 -12.01 -19.71 -9.41
C LEU A 286 -12.42 -21.19 -9.57
N LEU A 287 -12.85 -21.62 -10.76
CA LEU A 287 -13.11 -23.01 -11.16
C LEU A 287 -11.81 -23.80 -11.33
N GLU A 288 -10.75 -23.17 -11.85
CA GLU A 288 -9.40 -23.74 -11.91
C GLU A 288 -8.86 -23.90 -10.48
N GLY A 289 -9.01 -22.88 -9.62
CA GLY A 289 -8.63 -22.97 -8.20
C GLY A 289 -9.46 -23.99 -7.41
N LEU A 290 -10.77 -24.12 -7.68
CA LEU A 290 -11.64 -25.16 -7.11
C LEU A 290 -11.31 -26.56 -7.67
N GLY A 291 -11.01 -26.66 -8.96
CA GLY A 291 -10.62 -27.91 -9.63
C GLY A 291 -9.26 -28.42 -9.15
N GLU A 292 -8.30 -27.53 -8.91
CA GLU A 292 -6.99 -27.83 -8.32
C GLU A 292 -7.15 -28.26 -6.84
N ALA A 293 -8.01 -27.57 -6.08
CA ALA A 293 -8.36 -27.93 -4.71
C ALA A 293 -9.18 -29.24 -4.60
N MET A 294 -9.85 -29.66 -5.68
CA MET A 294 -10.63 -30.91 -5.77
C MET A 294 -9.90 -32.04 -6.52
N GLY A 295 -8.65 -31.84 -6.95
CA GLY A 295 -7.82 -32.88 -7.58
C GLY A 295 -8.19 -33.25 -9.04
N LEU A 296 -8.88 -32.38 -9.77
CA LEU A 296 -9.24 -32.60 -11.18
C LEU A 296 -8.11 -32.17 -12.12
N LYS A 297 -7.69 -33.04 -13.05
CA LYS A 297 -6.64 -32.74 -14.04
C LYS A 297 -7.12 -31.72 -15.09
N LYS A 298 -6.24 -30.76 -15.42
CA LYS A 298 -6.40 -29.75 -16.48
C LYS A 298 -6.87 -30.36 -17.80
N ILE A 299 -7.98 -29.86 -18.34
CA ILE A 299 -8.26 -29.92 -19.78
C ILE A 299 -7.60 -28.68 -20.38
N VAL A 300 -6.46 -28.86 -21.03
CA VAL A 300 -5.75 -27.79 -21.72
C VAL A 300 -6.49 -27.50 -23.01
N ASP A 301 -7.09 -26.32 -23.10
CA ASP A 301 -7.68 -25.82 -24.33
C ASP A 301 -6.57 -25.10 -25.11
N GLU A 302 -5.98 -25.79 -26.11
CA GLU A 302 -4.80 -25.35 -26.88
C GLU A 302 -5.09 -24.20 -27.87
N THR A 303 -6.34 -23.75 -27.98
CA THR A 303 -6.73 -22.73 -28.96
C THR A 303 -6.95 -21.36 -28.32
N LYS A 304 -5.85 -20.64 -28.04
CA LYS A 304 -5.72 -19.14 -28.10
C LYS A 304 -4.34 -18.68 -27.63
N SER A 305 -3.31 -19.14 -28.32
CA SER A 305 -1.94 -18.61 -28.25
C SER A 305 -1.71 -17.56 -29.35
N GLU A 306 -2.55 -16.52 -29.42
CA GLU A 306 -2.23 -15.33 -30.20
C GLU A 306 -1.75 -14.22 -29.27
N THR A 307 -0.43 -14.26 -29.05
CA THR A 307 0.50 -13.23 -28.62
C THR A 307 -0.07 -11.81 -28.42
N ARG A 308 -0.52 -11.47 -27.22
CA ARG A 308 -0.53 -10.07 -26.74
C ARG A 308 0.90 -9.71 -26.29
N LYS A 309 1.70 -9.14 -27.20
CA LYS A 309 3.06 -8.66 -26.90
C LYS A 309 3.00 -7.61 -25.77
N GLY A 310 3.46 -7.99 -24.57
CA GLY A 310 3.66 -7.05 -23.46
C GLY A 310 4.90 -6.21 -23.68
N TRP A 311 4.84 -4.92 -23.33
CA TRP A 311 6.02 -4.05 -23.37
C TRP A 311 6.80 -4.19 -22.06
N ARG A 312 8.10 -4.44 -22.16
CA ARG A 312 9.01 -4.47 -21.01
C ARG A 312 9.54 -3.06 -20.77
N VAL A 313 9.06 -2.41 -19.71
CA VAL A 313 9.41 -1.03 -19.37
C VAL A 313 10.27 -1.01 -18.12
N LYS A 314 11.36 -0.24 -18.13
CA LYS A 314 12.21 -0.07 -16.95
C LYS A 314 11.44 0.63 -15.83
N GLU A 315 11.67 0.24 -14.57
CA GLU A 315 10.89 0.72 -13.42
C GLU A 315 10.95 2.24 -13.26
N TYR A 316 12.08 2.89 -13.59
CA TYR A 316 12.20 4.35 -13.54
C TYR A 316 11.36 5.08 -14.61
N ARG A 317 11.11 4.45 -15.78
CA ARG A 317 10.20 5.00 -16.80
C ARG A 317 8.73 4.82 -16.44
N LEU A 318 8.43 3.88 -15.55
CA LEU A 318 7.09 3.67 -15.00
C LEU A 318 6.66 4.84 -14.10
N VAL A 319 7.62 5.51 -13.48
CA VAL A 319 7.39 6.70 -12.66
C VAL A 319 6.88 7.87 -13.53
N GLN A 320 7.39 8.02 -14.75
CA GLN A 320 6.86 8.99 -15.73
C GLN A 320 5.39 8.72 -16.10
N LEU A 321 4.95 7.46 -16.07
CA LEU A 321 3.54 7.13 -16.35
C LEU A 321 2.62 7.73 -15.27
N TYR A 322 3.05 7.78 -14.01
CA TYR A 322 2.25 8.42 -12.95
C TYR A 322 2.08 9.92 -13.20
N LYS A 323 3.16 10.61 -13.58
CA LYS A 323 3.10 12.04 -13.92
C LYS A 323 2.12 12.30 -15.05
N ASN A 324 2.22 11.56 -16.15
CA ASN A 324 1.32 11.73 -17.30
C ASN A 324 -0.12 11.33 -16.99
N PHE A 325 -0.32 10.31 -16.14
CA PHE A 325 -1.64 9.80 -15.83
C PHE A 325 -2.39 10.70 -14.85
N TYR A 326 -1.75 11.14 -13.76
CA TYR A 326 -2.38 11.94 -12.71
C TYR A 326 -2.20 13.45 -12.88
N ASN A 327 -1.22 13.88 -13.68
CA ASN A 327 -0.85 15.26 -13.92
C ASN A 327 -0.69 16.10 -12.63
N PRO A 328 0.09 15.63 -11.63
CA PRO A 328 0.32 16.39 -10.40
C PRO A 328 1.07 17.70 -10.69
N ASP A 329 1.02 18.65 -9.78
CA ASP A 329 1.85 19.86 -9.90
C ASP A 329 3.32 19.52 -9.69
N GLU A 330 3.63 18.61 -8.76
CA GLU A 330 4.99 18.09 -8.56
C GLU A 330 5.04 16.57 -8.43
N MET A 331 6.17 16.01 -8.87
CA MET A 331 6.46 14.59 -8.69
C MET A 331 7.83 14.40 -8.06
N ILE A 332 7.83 13.77 -6.88
CA ILE A 332 9.01 13.58 -6.04
C ILE A 332 9.39 12.10 -6.05
N LEU A 333 10.68 11.82 -6.23
CA LEU A 333 11.26 10.50 -6.08
C LEU A 333 12.22 10.49 -4.88
N VAL A 334 11.90 9.67 -3.88
CA VAL A 334 12.70 9.46 -2.68
C VAL A 334 13.42 8.11 -2.81
N THR A 335 14.75 8.10 -2.79
CA THR A 335 15.54 6.86 -2.89
C THR A 335 16.40 6.63 -1.66
N ARG A 336 16.36 5.41 -1.11
CA ARG A 336 17.19 5.03 0.04
C ARG A 336 18.68 5.14 -0.28
N THR A 337 19.05 4.78 -1.50
CA THR A 337 20.44 4.74 -1.96
C THR A 337 20.70 5.77 -3.05
N LYS A 338 21.98 6.05 -3.32
CA LYS A 338 22.40 6.92 -4.41
C LYS A 338 22.03 6.34 -5.77
N VAL A 339 21.48 7.16 -6.65
CA VAL A 339 21.13 6.85 -8.03
C VAL A 339 22.34 7.17 -8.93
N PRO A 340 22.65 6.33 -9.95
CA PRO A 340 23.68 6.68 -10.92
C PRO A 340 23.39 8.02 -11.61
N PRO A 341 24.39 8.91 -11.79
CA PRO A 341 24.16 10.28 -12.29
C PRO A 341 23.39 10.33 -13.62
N ASN A 342 23.70 9.43 -14.56
CA ASN A 342 23.02 9.35 -15.85
C ASN A 342 21.53 8.98 -15.72
N ILE A 343 21.19 8.11 -14.77
CA ILE A 343 19.80 7.73 -14.51
C ILE A 343 19.07 8.86 -13.79
N LYS A 344 19.75 9.55 -12.86
CA LYS A 344 19.20 10.72 -12.18
C LYS A 344 18.84 11.82 -13.18
N SER A 345 19.76 12.18 -14.08
CA SER A 345 19.50 13.15 -15.13
C SER A 345 18.33 12.73 -16.03
N GLU A 346 18.24 11.47 -16.45
CA GLU A 346 17.09 10.97 -17.23
C GLU A 346 15.77 11.11 -16.47
N ILE A 347 15.76 10.93 -15.15
CA ILE A 347 14.56 11.09 -14.31
C ILE A 347 14.20 12.58 -14.11
N GLU A 348 15.20 13.44 -13.89
CA GLU A 348 15.02 14.88 -13.74
C GLU A 348 14.55 15.54 -15.05
N GLU A 349 15.02 15.07 -16.20
CA GLU A 349 14.53 15.47 -17.52
C GLU A 349 13.06 15.08 -17.77
N MET A 350 12.59 14.01 -17.12
CA MET A 350 11.15 13.67 -17.08
C MET A 350 10.35 14.62 -16.17
N GLY A 351 11.03 15.55 -15.50
CA GLY A 351 10.52 16.56 -14.59
C GLY A 351 10.07 15.99 -13.25
N LEU A 352 10.88 15.08 -12.70
CA LEU A 352 10.77 14.63 -11.31
C LEU A 352 11.88 15.25 -10.49
N ILE A 353 11.59 15.54 -9.22
CA ILE A 353 12.58 16.00 -8.26
C ILE A 353 13.11 14.78 -7.49
N VAL A 354 14.42 14.55 -7.54
CA VAL A 354 15.05 13.34 -6.97
C VAL A 354 15.78 13.67 -5.66
N PHE A 355 15.29 13.10 -4.57
CA PHE A 355 15.95 13.08 -3.26
C PHE A 355 16.56 11.70 -3.04
N GLU A 356 17.89 11.63 -3.09
CA GLU A 356 18.61 10.35 -3.07
C GLU A 356 19.48 10.17 -1.83
N ASN A 357 19.93 8.93 -1.61
CA ASN A 357 20.81 8.58 -0.49
C ASN A 357 20.21 8.94 0.88
N ILE A 358 18.89 8.79 1.01
CA ILE A 358 18.15 9.11 2.23
C ILE A 358 18.49 8.12 3.36
N GLY A 359 18.72 6.84 3.04
CA GLY A 359 18.88 5.81 4.06
C GLY A 359 17.68 5.78 5.01
N PHE A 360 17.94 5.61 6.30
CA PHE A 360 16.97 5.80 7.40
C PHE A 360 17.33 7.07 8.20
N SER A 361 17.59 8.20 7.53
CA SER A 361 17.93 9.49 8.15
C SER A 361 16.81 10.52 7.93
N SER A 362 16.07 10.85 8.98
CA SER A 362 14.93 11.76 8.91
C SER A 362 15.34 13.17 8.47
N GLU A 363 16.53 13.63 8.89
CA GLU A 363 17.09 14.94 8.52
C GLU A 363 17.18 15.15 7.01
N LYS A 364 17.50 14.10 6.26
CA LYS A 364 17.58 14.16 4.80
C LYS A 364 16.22 14.31 4.11
N LEU A 365 15.12 14.12 4.84
CA LEU A 365 13.76 14.35 4.36
C LEU A 365 13.24 15.76 4.68
N ALA A 366 14.01 16.59 5.41
CA ALA A 366 13.61 17.96 5.74
C ALA A 366 13.30 18.78 4.47
N GLU A 367 14.18 18.71 3.46
CA GLU A 367 13.98 19.42 2.18
C GLU A 367 12.72 18.95 1.43
N VAL A 368 12.37 17.67 1.55
CA VAL A 368 11.13 17.12 0.98
C VAL A 368 9.92 17.75 1.68
N SER A 369 9.94 17.79 3.01
CA SER A 369 8.88 18.41 3.80
C SER A 369 8.74 19.91 3.53
N GLU A 370 9.84 20.65 3.41
CA GLU A 370 9.82 22.07 3.04
C GLU A 370 9.20 22.30 1.65
N LEU A 371 9.51 21.44 0.68
CA LEU A 371 8.87 21.49 -0.64
C LEU A 371 7.36 21.24 -0.53
N LEU A 372 6.94 20.26 0.27
CA LEU A 372 5.52 19.95 0.49
C LEU A 372 4.77 21.11 1.18
N MET A 373 5.41 21.86 2.08
CA MET A 373 4.79 23.01 2.74
C MET A 373 4.30 24.08 1.74
N LYS A 374 4.92 24.21 0.56
CA LYS A 374 4.48 25.14 -0.49
C LYS A 374 3.09 24.83 -1.04
N TYR A 375 2.66 23.57 -0.93
CA TYR A 375 1.33 23.11 -1.33
C TYR A 375 0.32 23.12 -0.20
N SER A 376 0.75 23.49 1.02
CA SER A 376 -0.18 23.63 2.14
C SER A 376 -1.17 24.76 1.82
N LYS A 377 -2.46 24.50 2.02
CA LYS A 377 -3.52 25.49 1.83
C LYS A 377 -4.11 25.81 3.18
N ALA A 378 -4.26 27.10 3.47
CA ALA A 378 -5.04 27.53 4.62
C ALA A 378 -6.46 26.96 4.48
N GLU A 379 -7.02 26.50 5.58
CA GLU A 379 -8.47 26.27 5.61
C GLU A 379 -9.14 27.62 5.33
N LYS A 380 -10.11 27.63 4.41
CA LYS A 380 -11.11 28.68 4.47
C LYS A 380 -11.78 28.54 5.83
N GLU A 381 -11.85 29.62 6.61
CA GLU A 381 -12.64 29.59 7.85
C GLU A 381 -14.01 29.00 7.49
N ASP A 382 -14.45 27.97 8.22
CA ASP A 382 -15.82 27.45 8.06
C ASP A 382 -16.76 28.65 8.23
N PHE A 383 -17.76 28.76 7.36
CA PHE A 383 -18.75 29.84 7.41
C PHE A 383 -19.28 30.07 8.83
N PHE A 384 -19.49 28.98 9.60
CA PHE A 384 -19.93 29.08 10.99
C PHE A 384 -18.86 29.61 11.94
N ALA A 385 -17.59 29.30 11.72
CA ALA A 385 -16.48 29.87 12.48
C ALA A 385 -16.32 31.36 12.18
N GLU A 386 -16.44 31.76 10.92
CA GLU A 386 -16.37 33.15 10.47
C GLU A 386 -17.55 33.97 11.03
N VAL A 387 -18.76 33.42 11.01
CA VAL A 387 -19.94 34.03 11.66
C VAL A 387 -19.71 34.20 13.16
N LYS A 388 -19.20 33.19 13.88
CA LYS A 388 -18.92 33.31 15.33
C LYS A 388 -17.87 34.39 15.63
N LYS A 389 -16.87 34.53 14.76
CA LYS A 389 -15.82 35.55 14.87
C LYS A 389 -16.37 36.95 14.63
N LEU A 390 -17.17 37.14 13.57
CA LEU A 390 -17.81 38.42 13.24
C LEU A 390 -18.82 38.87 14.29
N THR A 391 -19.54 37.93 14.87
CA THR A 391 -20.61 38.21 15.83
C THR A 391 -20.15 38.18 17.30
N GLY A 392 -19.00 37.55 17.59
CA GLY A 392 -18.51 37.29 18.95
C GLY A 392 -19.32 36.23 19.72
N ILE A 393 -20.25 35.53 19.07
CA ILE A 393 -21.21 34.65 19.74
C ILE A 393 -20.59 33.26 19.99
N LYS A 394 -20.68 32.80 21.24
CA LYS A 394 -20.39 31.41 21.61
C LYS A 394 -21.67 30.57 21.57
N ALA A 395 -22.03 30.07 20.38
CA ALA A 395 -23.18 29.19 20.17
C ALA A 395 -22.77 27.84 19.57
N SER A 396 -23.55 26.79 19.80
CA SER A 396 -23.40 25.51 19.11
C SER A 396 -23.76 25.64 17.62
N TYR A 397 -23.33 24.69 16.80
CA TYR A 397 -23.64 24.67 15.36
C TYR A 397 -25.15 24.70 15.09
N THR A 398 -25.91 23.93 15.88
CA THR A 398 -27.36 23.78 15.74
C THR A 398 -28.11 25.07 16.08
N GLU A 399 -27.66 25.77 17.13
CA GLU A 399 -28.22 27.06 17.53
C GLU A 399 -27.91 28.15 16.50
N LEU A 400 -26.66 28.21 16.04
CA LEU A 400 -26.25 29.18 15.03
C LEU A 400 -26.98 28.95 13.70
N SER A 401 -27.13 27.69 13.29
CA SER A 401 -27.89 27.33 12.08
C SER A 401 -29.34 27.78 12.14
N LYS A 402 -30.02 27.54 13.27
CA LYS A 402 -31.42 27.98 13.46
C LYS A 402 -31.53 29.51 13.43
N ALA A 403 -30.63 30.20 14.12
CA ALA A 403 -30.62 31.66 14.15
C ALA A 403 -30.35 32.27 12.77
N LEU A 404 -29.39 31.72 12.01
CA LEU A 404 -29.08 32.17 10.66
C LEU A 404 -30.24 31.93 9.69
N LEU A 405 -30.90 30.77 9.75
CA LEU A 405 -32.09 30.50 8.92
C LEU A 405 -33.24 31.46 9.22
N GLU A 406 -33.44 31.80 10.49
CA GLU A 406 -34.44 32.78 10.90
C GLU A 406 -34.08 34.19 10.43
N LEU A 407 -32.81 34.58 10.50
CA LEU A 407 -32.31 35.84 9.96
C LEU A 407 -32.55 35.93 8.45
N VAL A 408 -32.22 34.87 7.72
CA VAL A 408 -32.46 34.74 6.27
C VAL A 408 -33.95 34.83 5.94
N ARG A 409 -34.83 34.25 6.75
CA ARG A 409 -36.29 34.38 6.54
C ARG A 409 -36.76 35.81 6.68
N ARG A 410 -36.25 36.55 7.67
CA ARG A 410 -36.63 37.95 7.92
C ARG A 410 -36.07 38.90 6.87
N HIS A 411 -34.84 38.66 6.44
CA HIS A 411 -34.10 39.53 5.50
C HIS A 411 -33.98 38.89 4.11
N LYS A 412 -34.99 38.14 3.67
CA LYS A 412 -34.94 37.37 2.43
C LYS A 412 -34.67 38.26 1.21
N GLU A 413 -35.38 39.38 1.10
CA GLU A 413 -35.30 40.28 -0.06
C GLU A 413 -33.92 40.96 -0.13
N GLU A 414 -33.42 41.45 1.00
CA GLU A 414 -32.09 42.04 1.15
C GLU A 414 -30.98 41.05 0.79
N LEU A 415 -31.09 39.80 1.24
CA LEU A 415 -30.16 38.74 0.88
C LEU A 415 -30.16 38.45 -0.62
N VAL A 416 -31.35 38.38 -1.25
CA VAL A 416 -31.47 38.16 -2.70
C VAL A 416 -30.84 39.30 -3.49
N GLU A 417 -31.02 40.55 -3.04
CA GLU A 417 -30.40 41.72 -3.68
C GLU A 417 -28.88 41.72 -3.56
N LEU A 418 -28.34 41.37 -2.39
CA LEU A 418 -26.90 41.21 -2.17
C LEU A 418 -26.30 40.11 -3.05
N LEU A 419 -26.99 38.98 -3.17
CA LEU A 419 -26.56 37.88 -4.04
C LEU A 419 -26.58 38.29 -5.51
N ALA A 420 -27.65 38.97 -5.95
CA ALA A 420 -27.76 39.47 -7.32
C ALA A 420 -26.64 40.46 -7.67
N LYS A 421 -26.22 41.33 -6.74
CA LYS A 421 -25.09 42.26 -6.92
C LYS A 421 -23.73 41.58 -7.02
N GLN A 422 -23.57 40.36 -6.51
CA GLN A 422 -22.33 39.59 -6.65
C GLN A 422 -22.29 38.71 -7.92
N THR A 423 -23.40 38.55 -8.62
CA THR A 423 -23.49 37.67 -9.81
C THR A 423 -23.37 38.41 -11.15
N PHE A 424 -23.07 39.72 -11.14
CA PHE A 424 -22.80 40.55 -12.31
C PHE A 424 -21.40 41.16 -12.29
#